data_AF-M0DIQ8-F1
#
_entry.id   AF-M0DIQ8-F1
#
_cell.length_a   1.000
_cell.length_b   1.000
_cell.length_c   1.000
_cell.angle_alpha   90.00
_cell.angle_beta   90.00
_cell.angle_gamma   90.00
#
_symmetry.space_group_name_H-M   'P 1'
#
loop_
_entity.id
_entity.type
_entity.pdbx_description
1 polymer ?
#
loop_
_entity_poly.entity_id
_entity_poly.type
_entity_poly.pdbx_seq_one_letter_code
_entity_poly.pdbx_strand_id
1 'polypeptide(L)'
;MIAQHTTLGVDAEGFIHHLDRAAEIVHRIDPTTGRRERRSDLAEWVAEREHVELGNAVDVYVHDYIGDEIGWSERTQYTDRDVFGGGV
;
A
#
# COMPACT_ATOMS: atom_id res chain seq x y z
N MET A 1 -18.11 -0.61 10.00
CA MET A 1 -17.28 -1.84 10.00
C MET A 1 -16.18 -1.60 8.99
N ILE A 2 -14.90 -1.60 9.40
CA ILE A 2 -13.78 -1.42 8.47
C ILE A 2 -13.57 -2.76 7.75
N ALA A 3 -13.43 -2.73 6.43
CA ALA A 3 -13.17 -3.93 5.65
C ALA A 3 -11.81 -4.54 6.05
N GLN A 4 -11.81 -5.83 6.37
CA GLN A 4 -10.59 -6.54 6.80
C GLN A 4 -9.65 -6.82 5.63
N HIS A 5 -10.20 -6.87 4.43
CA HIS A 5 -9.46 -7.07 3.19
C HIS A 5 -9.89 -6.01 2.19
N THR A 6 -8.94 -5.33 1.57
CA THR A 6 -9.26 -4.36 0.52
C THR A 6 -8.16 -4.23 -0.51
N THR A 7 -8.57 -4.12 -1.77
CA THR A 7 -7.72 -3.74 -2.89
C THR A 7 -7.36 -2.26 -2.81
N LEU A 8 -6.05 -1.96 -2.81
CA LEU A 8 -5.50 -0.61 -2.82
C LEU A 8 -5.42 -0.04 -4.24
N GLY A 9 -5.14 -0.90 -5.23
CA GLY A 9 -5.09 -0.56 -6.64
C GLY A 9 -4.23 -1.53 -7.44
N VAL A 10 -3.93 -1.12 -8.68
CA VAL A 10 -3.02 -1.78 -9.60
C VAL A 10 -1.83 -0.87 -9.85
N ASP A 11 -0.61 -1.39 -9.68
CA ASP A 11 0.60 -0.63 -9.96
C ASP A 11 0.86 -0.49 -11.48
N ALA A 12 1.86 0.30 -11.85
CA ALA A 12 2.22 0.55 -13.26
C ALA A 12 2.72 -0.71 -13.98
N GLU A 13 3.15 -1.74 -13.24
CA GLU A 13 3.57 -3.03 -13.79
C GLU A 13 2.40 -4.02 -13.95
N GLY A 14 1.19 -3.64 -13.51
CA GLY A 14 -0.03 -4.42 -13.65
C GLY A 14 -0.33 -5.37 -12.49
N PHE A 15 0.35 -5.23 -11.35
CA PHE A 15 0.11 -6.07 -10.17
C PHE A 15 -0.92 -5.46 -9.23
N ILE A 16 -1.77 -6.31 -8.66
CA ILE A 16 -2.80 -5.92 -7.69
C ILE A 16 -2.16 -5.82 -6.31
N HIS A 17 -2.40 -4.70 -5.62
CA HIS A 17 -2.04 -4.51 -4.22
C HIS A 17 -3.27 -4.74 -3.33
N HIS A 18 -3.18 -5.74 -2.46
CA HIS A 18 -4.26 -6.15 -1.58
C HIS A 18 -3.82 -6.08 -0.11
N LEU A 19 -4.49 -5.24 0.66
CA LEU A 19 -4.29 -5.07 2.10
C LEU A 19 -5.11 -6.12 2.88
N ASP A 20 -4.43 -6.86 3.74
CA ASP A 20 -5.01 -7.55 4.89
C ASP A 20 -4.79 -6.65 6.12
N ARG A 21 -5.88 -6.07 6.63
CA ARG A 21 -5.84 -5.11 7.72
C ARG A 21 -5.75 -5.77 9.09
N ALA A 22 -6.22 -7.01 9.23
CA ALA A 22 -6.09 -7.75 10.49
C ALA A 22 -4.65 -8.17 10.75
N ALA A 23 -3.94 -8.53 9.68
CA ALA A 23 -2.55 -8.98 9.76
C ALA A 23 -1.52 -7.88 9.42
N GLU A 24 -1.98 -6.67 9.07
CA GLU A 24 -1.13 -5.53 8.67
C GLU A 24 -0.15 -5.88 7.55
N ILE A 25 -0.64 -6.57 6.51
CA ILE A 25 0.17 -7.05 5.40
C ILE A 25 -0.41 -6.56 4.08
N VAL A 26 0.47 -6.13 3.16
CA VAL A 26 0.10 -5.91 1.76
C VAL A 26 0.69 -6.99 0.87
N HIS A 27 -0.17 -7.64 0.11
CA HIS A 27 0.21 -8.58 -0.94
C HIS A 27 0.24 -7.88 -2.29
N ARG A 28 1.31 -8.12 -3.06
CA ARG A 28 1.39 -7.77 -4.48
C ARG A 28 1.18 -9.02 -5.31
N ILE A 29 0.12 -9.05 -6.11
CA ILE A 29 -0.42 -10.26 -6.73
C ILE A 29 -0.46 -10.08 -8.24
N ASP A 30 0.05 -11.06 -8.97
CA ASP A 30 -0.12 -11.18 -10.42
C ASP A 30 -1.60 -11.51 -10.70
N PRO A 31 -2.34 -10.63 -11.40
CA PRO A 31 -3.76 -10.87 -11.67
C PRO A 31 -4.00 -12.02 -12.66
N THR A 32 -3.00 -12.36 -13.48
CA THR A 32 -3.11 -13.41 -14.51
C THR A 32 -2.88 -14.79 -13.89
N THR A 33 -1.90 -14.92 -13.01
CA THR A 33 -1.51 -16.22 -12.42
C THR A 33 -2.03 -16.42 -10.99
N GLY A 34 -2.46 -15.36 -10.33
CA GLY A 34 -2.84 -15.37 -8.91
C GLY A 34 -1.64 -15.51 -7.96
N ARG A 35 -0.41 -15.48 -8.48
CA ARG A 35 0.81 -15.65 -7.68
C ARG A 35 1.09 -14.39 -6.86
N ARG A 36 1.49 -14.57 -5.60
CA ARG A 36 2.00 -13.49 -4.76
C ARG A 36 3.46 -13.24 -5.11
N GLU A 37 3.75 -12.15 -5.79
CA GLU A 37 5.13 -11.72 -6.07
C GLU A 37 5.80 -11.17 -4.81
N ARG A 38 5.01 -10.49 -3.97
CA ARG A 38 5.53 -9.88 -2.75
C ARG A 38 4.53 -9.92 -1.61
N ARG A 39 5.06 -10.06 -0.40
CA ARG A 39 4.37 -9.85 0.87
C ARG A 39 5.14 -8.76 1.62
N SER A 40 4.45 -7.68 1.99
CA SER A 40 5.04 -6.56 2.72
C SER A 40 4.37 -6.51 4.09
N ASP A 41 5.13 -6.75 5.15
CA ASP A 41 4.69 -6.53 6.53
C ASP A 41 4.80 -5.03 6.81
N LEU A 42 3.67 -4.39 7.15
CA LEU A 42 3.62 -2.94 7.28
C LEU A 42 4.39 -2.44 8.50
N ALA A 43 4.47 -3.23 9.58
CA ALA A 43 5.21 -2.86 10.78
C ALA A 43 6.72 -2.89 10.50
N GLU A 44 7.20 -3.94 9.83
CA GLU A 44 8.60 -4.05 9.38
C GLU A 44 8.95 -2.92 8.39
N TRP A 45 8.05 -2.65 7.44
CA TRP A 45 8.25 -1.65 6.40
C TRP A 45 8.42 -0.21 6.92
N VAL A 46 7.72 0.11 8.01
CA VAL A 46 7.85 1.41 8.69
C VAL A 46 9.14 1.45 9.52
N ALA A 47 9.52 0.36 10.18
CA ALA A 47 10.70 0.31 11.04
C ALA A 47 12.02 0.59 10.29
N GLU A 48 12.07 0.30 8.99
CA GLU A 48 13.24 0.53 8.14
C GLU A 48 13.38 1.97 7.61
N ARG A 49 12.42 2.87 7.89
CA ARG A 49 12.40 4.24 7.36
C ARG A 49 12.61 5.28 8.46
N GLU A 50 13.56 6.21 8.23
CA GLU A 50 14.08 7.10 9.29
C GLU A 50 13.12 8.21 9.75
N HIS A 51 12.07 8.56 8.99
CA HIS A 51 11.08 9.56 9.39
C HIS A 51 9.71 9.22 8.82
N VAL A 52 8.97 8.35 9.51
CA VAL A 52 7.54 8.16 9.25
C VAL A 52 6.81 8.91 10.34
N GLU A 53 6.15 10.03 10.00
CA GLU A 53 5.14 10.58 10.91
C GLU A 53 4.13 9.47 11.16
N LEU A 54 4.02 9.06 12.44
CA LEU A 54 3.14 7.99 12.89
C LEU A 54 1.69 8.32 12.51
N GLY A 55 1.28 7.90 11.31
CA GLY A 55 -0.02 8.25 10.74
C GLY A 55 -0.68 7.09 10.01
N ASN A 56 0.01 6.40 9.11
CA ASN A 56 -0.50 5.15 8.56
C ASN A 56 0.63 4.42 7.81
N ALA A 57 1.00 3.22 8.26
CA ALA A 57 1.95 2.39 7.51
C ALA A 57 1.45 2.11 6.07
N VAL A 58 0.13 2.09 5.90
CA VAL A 58 -0.53 2.01 4.58
C VAL A 58 -0.25 3.26 3.73
N ASP A 59 -0.21 4.46 4.31
CA ASP A 59 0.07 5.70 3.58
C ASP A 59 1.49 5.71 3.04
N VAL A 60 2.47 5.36 3.87
CA VAL A 60 3.88 5.22 3.44
C VAL A 60 4.00 4.19 2.33
N TYR A 61 3.31 3.07 2.45
CA TYR A 61 3.31 2.06 1.40
C TYR A 61 2.67 2.56 0.09
N VAL A 62 1.55 3.26 0.16
CA VAL A 62 0.79 3.73 -1.00
C VAL A 62 1.47 4.89 -1.73
N HIS A 63 2.04 5.83 -0.98
CA HIS A 63 2.64 7.05 -1.54
C HIS A 63 4.12 6.88 -1.83
N ASP A 64 4.90 6.43 -0.85
CA ASP A 64 6.35 6.47 -0.99
C ASP A 64 6.86 5.24 -1.76
N TYR A 65 6.32 4.05 -1.50
CA TYR A 65 6.74 2.87 -2.26
C TYR A 65 6.06 2.81 -3.63
N ILE A 66 4.73 2.78 -3.67
CA ILE A 66 4.05 2.64 -4.96
C ILE A 66 4.03 3.96 -5.70
N GLY A 67 3.70 5.08 -5.06
CA GLY A 67 3.61 6.37 -5.74
C GLY A 67 4.95 6.84 -6.31
N ASP A 68 6.03 6.79 -5.53
CA ASP A 68 7.32 7.35 -5.96
C ASP A 68 8.24 6.33 -6.69
N GLU A 69 8.23 5.05 -6.31
CA GLU A 69 9.16 4.07 -6.91
C GLU A 69 8.58 3.31 -8.11
N ILE A 70 7.32 2.88 -8.06
CA ILE A 70 6.71 1.99 -9.08
C ILE A 70 5.75 2.75 -10.01
N GLY A 71 4.96 3.65 -9.47
CA GLY A 71 3.82 4.30 -10.10
C GLY A 71 2.51 3.49 -9.99
N TRP A 72 1.38 4.20 -10.04
CA TRP A 72 0.04 3.62 -10.11
C TRP A 72 -0.47 3.58 -11.55
N SER A 73 -1.11 2.48 -11.96
CA SER A 73 -1.93 2.45 -13.18
C SER A 73 -3.40 2.76 -12.86
N GLU A 74 -3.90 2.18 -11.77
CA GLU A 74 -5.23 2.46 -11.21
C GLU A 74 -5.14 2.48 -9.69
N ARG A 75 -5.70 3.50 -9.05
CA ARG A 75 -5.77 3.57 -7.59
C ARG A 75 -7.21 3.59 -7.14
N THR A 76 -7.58 2.61 -6.30
CA THR A 76 -8.97 2.38 -5.87
C THR A 76 -9.25 2.89 -4.45
N GLN A 77 -8.21 3.14 -3.67
CA GLN A 77 -8.29 3.69 -2.32
C GLN A 77 -7.63 5.06 -2.24
N TYR A 78 -8.24 5.94 -1.44
CA TYR A 78 -7.64 7.20 -1.00
C TYR A 78 -7.21 7.05 0.45
N THR A 79 -6.04 7.56 0.78
CA THR A 79 -5.53 7.58 2.15
C THR A 79 -5.73 8.94 2.81
N ASP A 80 -5.41 9.06 4.10
CA ASP A 80 -5.54 10.33 4.81
C ASP A 80 -4.67 11.42 4.19
N ARG A 81 -3.47 11.07 3.70
CA ARG A 81 -2.60 11.96 2.93
C ARG A 81 -3.26 12.49 1.64
N ASP A 82 -4.13 11.71 1.00
CA ASP A 82 -4.86 12.15 -0.20
C ASP A 82 -5.98 13.15 0.12
N VAL A 83 -6.65 12.96 1.26
CA VAL A 83 -7.85 13.73 1.62
C VAL A 83 -7.50 15.03 2.32
N PHE A 84 -6.49 15.00 3.20
CA PHE A 84 -6.15 16.13 4.06
C PHE A 84 -4.87 16.84 3.65
N GLY A 85 -4.11 16.27 2.70
CA GLY A 85 -2.78 16.73 2.35
C GLY A 85 -1.79 16.39 3.46
N GLY A 86 -0.90 15.44 3.22
CA GLY A 86 0.24 15.22 4.11
C GLY A 86 1.06 16.51 4.16
N GLY A 87 1.16 17.12 5.33
CA GLY A 87 1.99 18.29 5.54
C GLY A 87 3.42 17.98 5.10
N VAL A 88 3.95 18.79 4.20
CA VAL A 88 5.38 18.85 3.90
C VAL A 88 6.12 19.59 5.01
#